data_AF-A0A2E7SS38-F1
#
_entry.id   AF-A0A2E7SS38-F1
#
_cell.length_a   1.000
_cell.length_b   1.000
_cell.length_c   1.000
_cell.angle_alpha   90.00
_cell.angle_beta   90.00
_cell.angle_gamma   90.00
#
_symmetry.space_group_name_H-M   'P 1'
#
loop_
_entity.id
_entity.type
_entity.pdbx_description
1 polymer ?
#
loop_
_entity_poly.entity_id
_entity_poly.type
_entity_poly.pdbx_seq_one_letter_code
_entity_poly.pdbx_strand_id
1 'polypeptide(L)'
;MKSFALRRIYEIKTERFLWRWIPQSIRLQHAENDADAELEASLSKEVLARWGEQVHESTLESVQAALEKSIPILIISQARIKDRAKADWALTDNGLDELAAKLAQKNSVFHLSMKSVFQDQDTESIYSDSSHLTQEGHTLLAQAVAKVLVRQGLVKVEKDAEP
;
A
#
# COMPACT_ATOMS: atom_id res chain seq x y z
N MET A 1 -0.18 -11.96 -16.68
CA MET A 1 -1.34 -11.12 -16.29
C MET A 1 -0.91 -9.67 -16.30
N LYS A 2 -1.66 -8.78 -16.97
CA LYS A 2 -1.38 -7.34 -16.98
C LYS A 2 -2.25 -6.69 -15.90
N SER A 3 -1.65 -6.28 -14.79
CA SER A 3 -2.32 -5.46 -13.77
C SER A 3 -2.12 -3.98 -14.09
N PHE A 4 -3.21 -3.24 -14.27
CA PHE A 4 -3.18 -1.78 -14.39
C PHE A 4 -3.28 -1.18 -12.99
N ALA A 5 -2.26 -0.46 -12.55
CA ALA A 5 -2.30 0.32 -11.32
C ALA A 5 -2.35 1.81 -11.69
N LEU A 6 -3.42 2.51 -11.34
CA LEU A 6 -3.47 3.97 -11.38
C LEU A 6 -2.79 4.49 -10.11
N ARG A 7 -1.61 5.09 -10.26
CA ARG A 7 -0.89 5.81 -9.21
C ARG A 7 -0.67 7.23 -9.69
N ARG A 8 -0.60 8.20 -8.79
CA ARG A 8 -0.16 9.54 -9.19
C ARG A 8 1.30 9.41 -9.66
N ILE A 9 1.71 10.19 -10.67
CA ILE A 9 3.05 10.08 -11.30
C ILE A 9 4.20 10.08 -10.28
N TYR A 10 4.00 10.74 -9.15
CA TYR A 10 4.96 10.88 -8.05
C TYR A 10 4.96 9.71 -7.04
N GLU A 11 4.03 8.75 -7.15
CA GLU A 11 3.88 7.57 -6.25
C GLU A 11 4.41 6.27 -6.87
N ILE A 12 4.95 6.35 -8.09
CA ILE A 12 5.56 5.22 -8.78
C ILE A 12 7.03 5.17 -8.36
N LYS A 13 7.48 4.08 -7.71
CA LYS A 13 8.90 3.69 -7.73
C LYS A 13 9.24 3.45 -9.20
N THR A 14 9.74 4.48 -9.87
CA THR A 14 10.02 4.43 -11.30
C THR A 14 11.28 3.61 -11.48
N GLU A 15 11.19 2.53 -12.24
CA GLU A 15 12.38 1.89 -12.80
C GLU A 15 13.26 2.98 -13.44
N ARG A 16 14.59 2.92 -13.21
CA ARG A 16 15.59 3.98 -13.50
C ARG A 16 15.44 4.68 -14.86
N PHE A 17 14.86 4.03 -15.87
CA PHE A 17 14.70 4.59 -17.21
C PHE A 17 13.63 5.70 -17.29
N LEU A 18 12.57 5.65 -16.48
CA LEU A 18 11.50 6.66 -16.47
C LEU A 18 11.89 7.94 -15.70
N TRP A 19 12.92 7.86 -14.85
CA TRP A 19 13.39 8.97 -14.02
C TRP A 19 13.75 10.21 -14.84
N ARG A 20 14.39 10.04 -16.00
CA ARG A 20 14.85 11.17 -16.84
C ARG A 20 13.72 12.02 -17.43
N TRP A 21 12.51 11.49 -17.50
CA TRP A 21 11.37 12.17 -18.11
C TRP A 21 10.52 12.92 -17.08
N ILE A 22 10.83 12.76 -15.79
CA ILE A 22 10.19 13.49 -14.70
C ILE A 22 10.86 14.88 -14.59
N PRO A 23 10.07 15.98 -14.48
CA PRO A 23 10.59 17.32 -14.25
C PRO A 23 11.58 17.36 -13.08
N GLN A 24 12.67 18.12 -13.25
CA GLN A 24 13.77 18.15 -12.27
C GLN A 24 13.31 18.57 -10.87
N SER A 25 12.34 19.48 -10.77
CA SER A 25 11.75 19.90 -9.49
C SER A 25 11.08 18.75 -8.73
N ILE A 26 10.43 17.82 -9.45
CA ILE A 26 9.78 16.63 -8.86
C ILE A 26 10.84 15.57 -8.54
N ARG A 27 11.86 15.39 -9.39
CA ARG A 27 12.98 14.47 -9.09
C ARG A 27 13.73 14.85 -7.82
N LEU A 28 13.96 16.15 -7.60
CA LEU A 28 14.66 16.65 -6.42
C LEU A 28 13.86 16.42 -5.12
N GLN A 29 12.52 16.38 -5.19
CA GLN A 29 11.66 16.01 -4.06
C GLN A 29 11.68 14.50 -3.74
N HIS A 30 12.16 13.67 -4.67
CA HIS A 30 12.15 12.20 -4.55
C HIS A 30 13.54 11.56 -4.52
N ALA A 31 14.63 12.34 -4.64
CA ALA A 31 15.97 11.85 -4.35
C ALA A 31 16.13 11.44 -2.86
N GLU A 32 15.22 11.88 -1.99
CA GLU A 32 15.06 11.44 -0.60
C GLU A 32 14.25 10.13 -0.45
N ASN A 33 13.81 9.49 -1.55
CA ASN A 33 13.05 8.22 -1.51
C ASN A 33 13.87 7.00 -2.01
N ASP A 34 15.20 7.15 -2.14
CA ASP A 34 16.09 6.04 -2.47
C ASP A 34 16.28 5.12 -1.26
N ALA A 35 16.66 3.86 -1.49
CA ALA A 35 16.84 2.87 -0.41
C ALA A 35 17.84 3.33 0.69
N ASP A 36 18.69 4.31 0.39
CA ASP A 36 19.62 4.94 1.33
C ASP A 36 18.93 5.89 2.33
N ALA A 37 17.80 6.52 1.95
CA ALA A 37 16.99 7.34 2.85
C ALA A 37 16.13 6.50 3.80
N GLU A 38 15.84 5.24 3.45
CA GLU A 38 15.21 4.27 4.35
C GLU A 38 16.14 3.90 5.53
N LEU A 39 17.46 3.95 5.29
CA LEU A 39 18.52 3.78 6.28
C LEU A 39 18.71 5.04 7.15
N GLU A 40 18.71 6.24 6.57
CA GLU A 40 18.82 7.50 7.35
C GLU A 40 17.52 7.86 8.11
N ALA A 41 16.34 7.62 7.54
CA ALA A 41 15.06 7.83 8.22
C ALA A 41 14.84 6.86 9.39
N SER A 42 15.55 5.72 9.41
CA SER A 42 15.53 4.80 10.55
C SER A 42 16.26 5.33 11.79
N LEU A 43 16.99 6.45 11.69
CA LEU A 43 17.92 6.93 12.72
C LEU A 43 17.46 8.19 13.48
N SER A 44 16.40 8.90 13.06
CA SER A 44 15.85 10.03 13.84
C SER A 44 14.32 10.00 13.97
N LYS A 45 13.83 10.24 15.19
CA LYS A 45 12.39 10.21 15.51
C LYS A 45 11.64 11.34 14.82
N GLU A 46 12.31 12.47 14.63
CA GLU A 46 11.78 13.66 13.98
C GLU A 46 11.51 13.41 12.49
N VAL A 47 12.39 12.68 11.79
CA VAL A 47 12.18 12.32 10.38
C VAL A 47 11.03 11.32 10.24
N LEU A 48 10.92 10.33 11.13
CA LEU A 48 9.79 9.40 11.13
C LEU A 48 8.45 10.10 11.38
N ALA A 49 8.43 11.07 12.30
CA ALA A 49 7.24 11.86 12.59
C ALA A 49 6.82 12.70 11.36
N ARG A 50 7.78 13.39 10.73
CA ARG A 50 7.54 14.19 9.53
C ARG A 50 7.08 13.34 8.34
N TRP A 51 7.67 12.16 8.18
CA TRP A 51 7.24 11.20 7.17
C TRP A 51 5.81 10.72 7.42
N GLY A 52 5.47 10.38 8.67
CA GLY A 52 4.12 10.00 9.05
C GLY A 52 3.09 11.09 8.76
N GLU A 53 3.42 12.35 9.07
CA GLU A 53 2.59 13.51 8.74
C GLU A 53 2.39 13.66 7.23
N GLN A 54 3.47 13.57 6.45
CA GLN A 54 3.41 13.68 4.99
C GLN A 54 2.57 12.57 4.35
N VAL A 55 2.71 11.32 4.80
CA VAL A 55 1.90 10.19 4.34
C VAL A 55 0.43 10.42 4.69
N HIS A 56 0.16 10.93 5.89
CA HIS A 56 -1.20 11.23 6.34
C HIS A 56 -1.85 12.32 5.48
N GLU A 57 -1.19 13.47 5.30
CA GLU A 57 -1.68 14.58 4.48
C GLU A 57 -1.91 14.16 3.02
N SER A 58 -0.92 13.51 2.40
CA SER A 58 -1.03 13.10 0.99
C SER A 58 -2.14 12.06 0.77
N THR A 59 -2.34 11.15 1.73
CA THR A 59 -3.43 10.17 1.69
C THR A 59 -4.78 10.87 1.79
N LEU A 60 -4.93 11.84 2.70
CA LEU A 60 -6.16 12.62 2.85
C LEU A 60 -6.51 13.39 1.58
N GLU A 61 -5.55 14.11 1.00
CA GLU A 61 -5.73 14.83 -0.26
C GLU A 61 -6.13 13.90 -1.41
N SER A 62 -5.54 12.70 -1.45
CA SER A 62 -5.83 11.71 -2.48
C SER A 62 -7.24 11.15 -2.38
N VAL A 63 -7.65 10.80 -1.16
CA VAL A 63 -9.00 10.31 -0.90
C VAL A 63 -10.02 11.41 -1.20
N GLN A 64 -9.77 12.64 -0.74
CA GLN A 64 -10.67 13.77 -0.96
C GLN A 64 -10.87 14.05 -2.46
N ALA A 65 -9.79 14.10 -3.24
CA ALA A 65 -9.88 14.37 -4.68
C ALA A 65 -10.66 13.28 -5.46
N ALA A 66 -10.59 12.02 -5.02
CA ALA A 66 -11.35 10.94 -5.63
C ALA A 66 -12.83 10.96 -5.20
N LEU A 67 -13.12 11.29 -3.93
CA LEU A 67 -14.48 11.46 -3.42
C LEU A 67 -15.22 12.60 -4.12
N GLU A 68 -14.56 13.73 -4.38
CA GLU A 68 -15.12 14.85 -5.15
C GLU A 68 -15.56 14.44 -6.57
N LYS A 69 -14.95 13.39 -7.11
CA LYS A 69 -15.27 12.83 -8.42
C LYS A 69 -16.17 11.60 -8.35
N SER A 70 -16.70 11.28 -7.17
CA SER A 70 -17.52 10.08 -6.92
C SER A 70 -16.82 8.77 -7.35
N ILE A 71 -15.50 8.72 -7.26
CA ILE A 71 -14.71 7.54 -7.59
C ILE A 71 -14.60 6.66 -6.34
N PRO A 72 -15.06 5.39 -6.38
CA PRO A 72 -14.86 4.47 -5.27
C PRO A 72 -13.38 4.14 -5.07
N ILE A 73 -12.94 4.05 -3.81
CA ILE A 73 -11.53 3.84 -3.45
C ILE A 73 -11.42 2.64 -2.54
N LEU A 74 -10.50 1.73 -2.85
CA LEU A 74 -10.03 0.72 -1.92
C LEU A 74 -8.66 1.12 -1.39
N ILE A 75 -8.58 1.45 -0.10
CA ILE A 75 -7.34 1.70 0.61
C ILE A 75 -6.81 0.36 1.14
N ILE A 76 -5.57 0.03 0.78
CA ILE A 76 -4.87 -1.15 1.30
C ILE A 76 -3.77 -0.65 2.23
N SER A 77 -3.88 -0.92 3.52
CA SER A 77 -2.83 -0.58 4.47
C SER A 77 -1.73 -1.65 4.44
N GLN A 78 -0.51 -1.20 4.19
CA GLN A 78 0.64 -2.09 4.06
C GLN A 78 1.08 -2.59 5.43
N ALA A 79 1.34 -3.89 5.52
CA ALA A 79 2.02 -4.50 6.65
C ALA A 79 3.45 -4.87 6.26
N ARG A 80 4.33 -4.96 7.26
CA ARG A 80 5.72 -5.42 7.13
C ARG A 80 6.12 -6.20 8.37
N ILE A 81 7.18 -7.00 8.28
CA ILE A 81 7.78 -7.66 9.44
C ILE A 81 8.45 -6.60 10.32
N LYS A 82 8.15 -6.61 11.62
CA LYS A 82 8.65 -5.60 12.55
C LYS A 82 10.15 -5.67 12.77
N ASP A 83 10.70 -6.85 13.08
CA ASP A 83 12.14 -7.03 13.27
C ASP A 83 12.57 -8.47 12.94
N ARG A 84 13.04 -8.67 11.69
CA ARG A 84 13.55 -9.98 11.24
C ARG A 84 14.84 -10.37 11.98
N ALA A 85 15.67 -9.41 12.38
CA ALA A 85 16.96 -9.69 13.03
C ALA A 85 16.80 -10.26 14.45
N LYS A 86 15.69 -9.93 15.11
CA LYS A 86 15.31 -10.50 16.43
C LYS A 86 14.31 -11.65 16.33
N ALA A 87 14.05 -12.16 15.13
CA ALA A 87 13.00 -13.15 14.88
C ALA A 87 11.61 -12.71 15.38
N ASP A 88 11.34 -11.40 15.42
CA ASP A 88 10.00 -10.84 15.68
C ASP A 88 9.22 -10.81 14.37
N TRP A 89 8.55 -11.93 14.08
CA TRP A 89 7.69 -12.12 12.91
C TRP A 89 6.35 -11.38 13.00
N ALA A 90 6.14 -10.56 14.04
CA ALA A 90 4.95 -9.74 14.14
C ALA A 90 4.86 -8.74 12.98
N LEU A 91 3.65 -8.60 12.44
CA LEU A 91 3.36 -7.61 11.42
C LEU A 91 3.10 -6.23 12.04
N THR A 92 3.72 -5.21 11.47
CA THR A 92 3.43 -3.80 11.76
C THR A 92 2.98 -3.09 10.49
N ASP A 93 1.96 -2.23 10.64
CA ASP A 93 1.49 -1.30 9.62
C ASP A 93 1.86 0.15 9.97
N ASN A 94 2.58 0.37 11.08
CA ASN A 94 2.97 1.69 11.58
C ASN A 94 1.80 2.70 11.75
N GLY A 95 0.59 2.21 12.05
CA GLY A 95 -0.60 3.04 12.28
C GLY A 95 -1.41 3.38 11.02
N LEU A 96 -1.01 2.85 9.85
CA LEU A 96 -1.76 3.02 8.60
C LEU A 96 -3.15 2.39 8.65
N ASP A 97 -3.34 1.31 9.41
CA ASP A 97 -4.65 0.68 9.60
C ASP A 97 -5.64 1.64 10.24
N GLU A 98 -5.22 2.41 11.26
CA GLU A 98 -6.10 3.35 11.95
C GLU A 98 -6.51 4.51 11.04
N LEU A 99 -5.56 5.04 10.25
CA LEU A 99 -5.84 6.08 9.26
C LEU A 99 -6.83 5.58 8.22
N ALA A 100 -6.56 4.42 7.62
CA ALA A 100 -7.42 3.85 6.58
C ALA A 100 -8.82 3.51 7.11
N ALA A 101 -8.92 2.98 8.33
CA ALA A 101 -10.20 2.69 8.98
C ALA A 101 -11.03 3.96 9.22
N LYS A 102 -10.41 5.08 9.64
CA LYS A 102 -11.10 6.37 9.77
C LYS A 102 -11.62 6.86 8.42
N LEU A 103 -10.84 6.70 7.35
CA LEU A 103 -11.22 7.14 6.01
C LEU A 103 -12.33 6.28 5.41
N ALA A 104 -12.35 4.98 5.71
CA ALA A 104 -13.40 4.04 5.29
C ALA A 104 -14.77 4.32 5.93
N GLN A 105 -14.89 5.25 6.88
CA GLN A 105 -16.17 5.74 7.37
C GLN A 105 -16.88 6.65 6.36
N LYS A 106 -16.16 7.18 5.37
CA LYS A 106 -16.73 7.99 4.28
C LYS A 106 -17.37 7.09 3.22
N ASN A 107 -18.47 7.56 2.62
CA ASN A 107 -19.12 6.85 1.52
C ASN A 107 -18.13 6.59 0.37
N SER A 108 -18.22 5.40 -0.24
CA SER A 108 -17.37 4.96 -1.34
C SER A 108 -15.87 4.80 -1.03
N VAL A 109 -15.49 4.78 0.26
CA VAL A 109 -14.14 4.40 0.70
C VAL A 109 -14.19 3.04 1.39
N PHE A 110 -13.33 2.13 0.94
CA PHE A 110 -13.19 0.79 1.48
C PHE A 110 -11.78 0.60 2.03
N HIS A 111 -11.64 -0.28 3.01
CA HIS A 111 -10.35 -0.59 3.62
C HIS A 111 -10.09 -2.10 3.63
N LEU A 112 -8.85 -2.47 3.31
CA LEU A 112 -8.31 -3.82 3.44
C LEU A 112 -6.95 -3.75 4.16
N SER A 113 -6.86 -4.34 5.35
CA SER A 113 -5.60 -4.44 6.09
C SER A 113 -4.81 -5.67 5.68
N MET A 114 -3.55 -5.49 5.28
CA MET A 114 -2.64 -6.62 5.05
C MET A 114 -2.41 -7.44 6.32
N LYS A 115 -2.42 -6.82 7.51
CA LYS A 115 -2.34 -7.57 8.77
C LYS A 115 -3.51 -8.54 8.91
N SER A 116 -4.73 -8.09 8.63
CA SER A 116 -5.91 -8.96 8.69
C SER A 116 -5.90 -10.04 7.61
N VAL A 117 -5.36 -9.76 6.42
CA VAL A 117 -5.25 -10.77 5.35
C VAL A 117 -4.26 -11.88 5.73
N PHE A 118 -3.18 -11.53 6.44
CA PHE A 118 -2.09 -12.46 6.74
C PHE A 118 -2.05 -12.99 8.17
N GLN A 119 -3.01 -12.59 9.03
CA GLN A 119 -3.00 -12.90 10.47
C GLN A 119 -2.88 -14.40 10.79
N ASP A 120 -3.42 -15.26 9.92
CA ASP A 120 -3.50 -16.71 10.10
C ASP A 120 -2.50 -17.46 9.20
N GLN A 121 -1.50 -16.76 8.67
CA GLN A 121 -0.55 -17.29 7.71
C GLN A 121 0.86 -17.31 8.30
N ASP A 122 1.70 -18.17 7.75
CA ASP A 122 3.13 -18.16 8.07
C ASP A 122 3.78 -16.93 7.43
N THR A 123 4.24 -16.00 8.26
CA THR A 123 4.87 -14.75 7.78
C THR A 123 6.10 -15.04 6.90
N GLU A 124 6.82 -16.13 7.17
CA GLU A 124 8.00 -16.54 6.39
C GLU A 124 7.64 -16.96 4.96
N SER A 125 6.47 -17.58 4.74
CA SER A 125 6.01 -17.96 3.40
C SER A 125 5.53 -16.74 2.60
N ILE A 126 5.06 -15.70 3.29
CA ILE A 126 4.46 -14.51 2.68
C ILE A 126 5.48 -13.44 2.30
N TYR A 127 6.64 -13.38 2.96
CA TYR A 127 7.62 -12.31 2.80
C TYR A 127 9.01 -12.83 2.37
N SER A 128 9.59 -12.25 1.33
CA SER A 128 10.98 -12.54 0.93
C SER A 128 12.00 -11.82 1.82
N ASP A 129 11.63 -10.62 2.29
CA ASP A 129 12.35 -9.85 3.29
C ASP A 129 11.37 -9.09 4.19
N SER A 130 11.83 -8.14 5.00
CA SER A 130 10.92 -7.47 5.95
C SER A 130 9.73 -6.75 5.30
N SER A 131 9.80 -6.40 4.01
CA SER A 131 8.84 -5.50 3.36
C SER A 131 8.29 -6.02 2.03
N HIS A 132 8.98 -6.95 1.36
CA HIS A 132 8.60 -7.47 0.05
C HIS A 132 7.87 -8.80 0.15
N LEU A 133 6.72 -8.89 -0.52
CA LEU A 133 5.91 -10.11 -0.56
C LEU A 133 6.51 -11.14 -1.53
N THR A 134 6.38 -12.41 -1.17
CA THR A 134 6.57 -13.53 -2.10
C THR A 134 5.41 -13.62 -3.09
N GLN A 135 5.51 -14.53 -4.05
CA GLN A 135 4.40 -14.85 -4.95
C GLN A 135 3.16 -15.33 -4.19
N GLU A 136 3.34 -16.09 -3.11
CA GLU A 136 2.25 -16.55 -2.25
C GLU A 136 1.58 -15.36 -1.54
N GLY A 137 2.35 -14.46 -0.94
CA GLY A 137 1.84 -13.24 -0.32
C GLY A 137 1.07 -12.36 -1.30
N HIS A 138 1.58 -12.19 -2.52
CA HIS A 138 0.86 -11.48 -3.58
C HIS A 138 -0.46 -12.16 -3.97
N THR A 139 -0.48 -13.50 -4.02
CA THR A 139 -1.67 -14.27 -4.37
C THR A 139 -2.76 -14.11 -3.31
N LEU A 140 -2.40 -14.23 -2.03
CA LEU A 140 -3.33 -14.04 -0.91
C LEU A 140 -3.92 -12.62 -0.90
N LEU A 141 -3.08 -11.61 -1.08
CA LEU A 141 -3.55 -10.22 -1.15
C LEU A 141 -4.48 -9.99 -2.34
N ALA A 142 -4.14 -10.52 -3.53
CA ALA A 142 -4.99 -10.38 -4.71
C ALA A 142 -6.36 -11.04 -4.52
N GLN A 143 -6.40 -12.23 -3.91
CA GLN A 143 -7.67 -12.91 -3.58
C GLN A 143 -8.50 -12.09 -2.58
N ALA A 144 -7.87 -11.49 -1.57
CA ALA A 144 -8.56 -10.63 -0.62
C ALA A 144 -9.14 -9.38 -1.29
N VAL A 145 -8.37 -8.73 -2.17
CA VAL A 145 -8.84 -7.59 -2.97
C VAL A 145 -10.05 -8.00 -3.82
N ALA A 146 -9.98 -9.11 -4.53
CA ALA A 146 -11.08 -9.60 -5.35
C ALA A 146 -12.36 -9.84 -4.53
N LYS A 147 -12.24 -10.46 -3.34
CA LYS A 147 -13.37 -10.65 -2.42
C LYS A 147 -13.99 -9.32 -1.99
N VAL A 148 -13.18 -8.30 -1.71
CA VAL A 148 -13.69 -6.96 -1.38
C VAL A 148 -14.44 -6.36 -2.56
N LEU A 149 -13.86 -6.38 -3.77
CA LEU A 149 -14.50 -5.80 -4.96
C LEU A 149 -15.86 -6.46 -5.27
N VAL A 150 -15.95 -7.79 -5.13
CA VAL A 150 -17.21 -8.53 -5.29
C VAL A 150 -18.21 -8.17 -4.19
N ARG A 151 -17.79 -8.14 -2.92
CA ARG A 151 -18.67 -7.80 -1.79
C ARG A 151 -19.28 -6.41 -1.93
N GLN A 152 -18.52 -5.46 -2.48
CA GLN A 152 -18.99 -4.08 -2.70
C GLN A 152 -19.76 -3.89 -4.01
N GLY A 153 -19.99 -4.98 -4.78
CA GLY A 153 -20.72 -4.92 -6.05
C GLY A 153 -19.97 -4.17 -7.17
N LEU A 154 -18.67 -3.92 -7.01
CA LEU A 154 -17.84 -3.22 -8.00
C LEU A 154 -17.45 -4.12 -9.18
N VAL A 155 -17.43 -5.43 -8.95
CA VAL A 155 -17.16 -6.44 -9.97
C VAL A 155 -18.23 -7.54 -9.84
N LYS A 156 -18.81 -7.94 -10.97
CA LYS A 156 -19.67 -9.13 -11.03
C LYS A 156 -18.79 -10.33 -11.30
N VAL A 157 -18.98 -11.40 -10.52
CA VAL A 157 -18.42 -12.71 -10.88
C VAL A 157 -19.31 -13.23 -12.00
N GLU A 158 -18.80 -13.25 -13.23
CA GLU A 158 -19.43 -14.04 -14.29
C GLU A 158 -19.41 -15.48 -13.80
N LYS A 159 -20.59 -16.06 -13.62
CA LYS A 159 -20.71 -17.51 -13.48
C LYS A 159 -20.34 -18.06 -14.85
N ASP A 160 -19.05 -18.33 -15.06
CA ASP A 160 -18.62 -18.95 -16.29
C ASP A 160 -19.34 -20.29 -16.46
N ALA A 161 -19.79 -20.47 -17.70
CA ALA A 161 -20.47 -21.63 -18.22
C ALA A 161 -19.76 -22.91 -17.78
N GLU A 162 -20.55 -23.84 -17.24
CA GLU A 162 -20.15 -25.24 -17.20
C GLU A 162 -19.77 -25.69 -18.62
N PRO A 163 -18.64 -26.38 -18.81
CA PRO A 163 -18.27 -26.95 -20.10
C PRO A 163 -19.29 -27.99 -20.60
#